data_AF-Q71D69-F1
#
_entry.id   AF-Q71D69-F1
#
_cell.length_a   1.000
_cell.length_b   1.000
_cell.length_c   1.000
_cell.angle_alpha   90.00
_cell.angle_beta   90.00
_cell.angle_gamma   90.00
#
_symmetry.space_group_name_H-M   'P 1'
#
loop_
_entity.id
_entity.type
_entity.pdbx_description
1 polymer ?
#
loop_
_entity_poly.entity_id
_entity_poly.type
_entity_poly.pdbx_seq_one_letter_code
_entity_poly.pdbx_strand_id
1 'polypeptide(L)'
;MQFAISFALLCFAIAATLAYPMPDDMTMKATPPPKYPLNLEGGGGGQRGDGFGFAVQGHEKVWTSDNGRHEIGLNGGYAQRLGGPYGNSEPNWKVGTTYTYRFPNF
;
A
#
# COMPACT_ATOMS: atom_id res chain seq x y z
N MET A 1 0.47 45.82 48.32
CA MET A 1 -0.56 44.87 47.82
C MET A 1 -0.48 44.65 46.32
N GLN A 2 -0.13 45.66 45.49
CA GLN A 2 -0.05 45.54 44.03
C GLN A 2 1.01 44.55 43.51
N PHE A 3 2.20 44.51 44.13
CA PHE A 3 3.29 43.62 43.72
C PHE A 3 2.99 42.12 43.91
N ALA A 4 2.19 41.75 44.90
CA ALA A 4 1.81 40.35 45.13
C ALA A 4 0.85 39.84 44.04
N ILE A 5 -0.05 40.70 43.58
CA ILE A 5 -1.04 40.39 42.54
C ILE A 5 -0.35 40.25 41.19
N SER A 6 0.60 41.13 40.86
CA SER A 6 1.37 41.00 39.62
C SER A 6 2.27 39.76 39.61
N PHE A 7 2.85 39.38 40.75
CA PHE A 7 3.64 38.14 40.85
C PHE A 7 2.76 36.89 40.69
N ALA A 8 1.57 36.89 41.28
CA ALA A 8 0.61 35.78 41.14
C ALA A 8 0.14 35.63 39.68
N LEU A 9 -0.15 36.73 38.99
CA LEU A 9 -0.52 36.73 37.58
C LEU A 9 0.62 36.24 36.67
N LEU A 10 1.86 36.61 36.98
CA LEU A 10 3.03 36.14 36.24
C LEU A 10 3.21 34.63 36.39
N CYS A 11 3.10 34.09 37.61
CA CYS A 11 3.18 32.65 37.85
C CYS A 11 2.06 31.88 37.15
N PHE A 12 0.84 32.45 37.12
CA PHE A 12 -0.30 31.84 36.45
C PHE A 12 -0.13 31.80 34.93
N ALA A 13 0.42 32.87 34.35
CA ALA A 13 0.74 32.92 32.92
C ALA A 13 1.79 31.87 32.52
N ILE A 14 2.83 31.69 33.34
CA ILE A 14 3.88 30.69 33.09
C ILE A 14 3.32 29.27 33.22
N ALA A 15 2.50 28.99 34.23
CA ALA A 15 1.86 27.69 34.40
C ALA A 15 0.94 27.32 33.22
N ALA A 16 0.18 28.28 32.68
CA ALA A 16 -0.64 28.07 31.49
C ALA A 16 0.19 27.72 30.25
N THR A 17 1.39 28.30 30.12
CA THR A 17 2.33 27.93 29.05
C THR A 17 3.08 26.63 29.28
N LEU A 18 3.04 26.00 30.45
CA LEU A 18 3.67 24.69 30.69
C LEU A 18 2.65 23.55 30.70
N ALA A 19 1.36 23.88 30.82
CA ALA A 19 0.25 22.95 30.79
C ALA A 19 -0.27 22.66 29.37
N TYR A 20 0.43 23.09 28.30
CA TYR A 20 0.11 22.57 26.98
C TYR A 20 0.36 21.06 27.00
N PRO A 21 -0.64 20.23 26.65
CA PRO A 21 -0.37 18.82 26.44
C PRO A 21 0.70 18.74 25.37
N MET A 22 1.83 18.10 25.70
CA MET A 22 2.79 17.71 24.66
C MET A 22 1.98 16.95 23.61
N PRO A 23 2.11 17.32 22.32
CA PRO A 23 1.44 16.55 21.28
C PRO A 23 1.87 15.11 21.46
N ASP A 24 0.90 14.22 21.64
CA ASP A 24 1.15 12.79 21.60
C ASP A 24 2.01 12.52 20.37
N ASP A 25 3.02 11.67 20.53
CA ASP A 25 3.94 11.31 19.47
C ASP A 25 3.14 10.72 18.31
N MET A 26 2.73 11.58 17.36
CA MET A 26 1.97 11.26 16.16
C MET A 26 2.86 10.53 15.13
N THR A 27 4.04 10.07 15.55
CA THR A 27 4.84 9.17 14.75
C THR A 27 4.11 7.82 14.71
N MET A 28 3.30 7.64 13.67
CA MET A 28 2.88 6.31 13.25
C MET A 28 4.10 5.41 13.26
N LYS A 29 4.05 4.30 14.01
CA LYS A 29 5.10 3.30 13.95
C LYS A 29 5.35 2.98 12.49
N ALA A 30 6.62 3.01 12.08
CA ALA A 30 6.99 2.76 10.70
C ALA A 30 6.29 1.49 10.22
N THR A 31 5.41 1.64 9.22
CA THR A 31 4.78 0.50 8.55
C THR A 31 5.91 -0.45 8.15
N PRO A 32 5.81 -1.75 8.47
CA PRO A 32 6.80 -2.72 8.03
C PRO A 32 7.03 -2.52 6.54
N PRO A 33 8.29 -2.50 6.07
CA PRO A 33 8.57 -2.29 4.66
C PRO A 33 7.74 -3.30 3.87
N PRO A 34 6.85 -2.87 2.98
CA PRO A 34 6.05 -3.77 2.17
C PRO A 34 6.99 -4.76 1.51
N LYS A 35 6.80 -6.03 1.84
CA LYS A 35 7.52 -7.10 1.16
C LYS A 35 6.86 -7.16 -0.22
N TYR A 36 7.59 -6.79 -1.25
CA TYR A 36 7.15 -6.85 -2.64
C TYR A 36 7.61 -8.19 -3.25
N PRO A 37 6.92 -9.33 -3.03
CA PRO A 37 7.13 -10.48 -3.89
C PRO A 37 6.53 -10.10 -5.25
N LEU A 38 7.35 -9.48 -6.08
CA LEU A 38 7.04 -9.27 -7.48
C LEU A 38 6.99 -10.66 -8.14
N ASN A 39 5.84 -11.32 -8.00
CA ASN A 39 5.59 -12.59 -8.69
C ASN A 39 5.24 -12.24 -10.13
N LEU A 40 6.28 -12.01 -10.92
CA LEU A 40 6.21 -11.89 -12.36
C LEU A 40 6.18 -13.29 -12.94
N GLU A 41 5.00 -13.74 -13.34
CA GLU A 41 4.85 -14.96 -14.11
C GLU A 41 4.79 -14.58 -15.58
N GLY A 42 5.87 -14.90 -16.29
CA GLY A 42 6.05 -14.66 -17.72
C GLY A 42 6.01 -15.95 -18.50
N GLY A 43 5.04 -16.10 -19.40
CA GLY A 43 4.89 -17.27 -20.26
C GLY A 43 5.04 -16.85 -21.73
N GLY A 44 6.06 -17.40 -22.40
CA GLY A 44 6.32 -17.16 -23.82
C GLY A 44 6.30 -18.48 -24.59
N GLY A 45 5.35 -18.65 -25.51
CA GLY A 45 5.18 -19.89 -26.26
C GLY A 45 4.71 -19.63 -27.67
N GLY A 46 5.32 -20.30 -28.64
CA GLY A 46 4.93 -20.23 -30.05
C GLY A 46 5.26 -21.53 -30.76
N GLN A 47 4.24 -22.22 -31.26
CA GLN A 47 4.41 -23.33 -32.20
C GLN A 47 4.78 -22.76 -33.57
N ARG A 48 5.66 -23.45 -34.30
CA ARG A 48 6.11 -23.03 -35.64
C ARG A 48 4.90 -22.99 -36.57
N GLY A 49 4.38 -21.79 -36.85
CA GLY A 49 3.19 -21.56 -37.68
C GLY A 49 2.05 -20.80 -36.97
N ASP A 50 1.99 -20.81 -35.65
CA ASP A 50 0.85 -20.29 -34.87
C ASP A 50 1.07 -18.90 -34.24
N GLY A 51 2.26 -18.33 -34.42
CA GLY A 51 2.65 -17.03 -33.86
C GLY A 51 3.36 -17.12 -32.51
N PHE A 52 3.90 -15.98 -32.08
CA PHE A 52 4.62 -15.82 -30.81
C PHE A 52 3.69 -15.20 -29.77
N GLY A 53 3.35 -15.96 -28.73
CA GLY A 53 2.60 -15.45 -27.58
C GLY A 53 3.53 -15.04 -26.45
N PHE A 54 3.28 -13.88 -25.85
CA PHE A 54 3.86 -13.50 -24.57
C PHE A 54 2.77 -13.04 -23.61
N ALA A 55 2.91 -13.41 -22.34
CA ALA A 55 2.07 -12.95 -21.26
C ALA A 55 2.94 -12.59 -20.05
N VAL A 56 2.58 -11.50 -19.38
CA VAL A 56 3.14 -11.06 -18.11
C VAL A 56 2.01 -10.82 -17.14
N GLN A 57 2.11 -11.36 -15.94
CA GLN A 57 1.20 -11.05 -14.85
C GLN A 57 1.96 -10.77 -13.57
N GLY A 58 1.42 -9.86 -12.76
CA GLY A 58 1.97 -9.45 -11.49
C GLY A 58 0.87 -9.23 -10.46
N HIS A 59 1.22 -9.48 -9.20
CA HIS A 59 0.41 -9.06 -8.07
C HIS A 59 1.32 -8.32 -7.09
N GLU A 60 0.78 -7.29 -6.45
CA GLU A 60 1.51 -6.46 -5.49
C GLU A 60 0.62 -6.15 -4.30
N LYS A 61 1.17 -6.30 -3.09
CA LYS A 61 0.49 -5.92 -1.87
C LYS A 61 0.78 -4.46 -1.56
N VAL A 62 -0.24 -3.61 -1.63
CA VAL A 62 -0.10 -2.15 -1.48
C VAL A 62 -0.24 -1.73 -0.03
N TRP A 63 -1.09 -2.41 0.73
CA TRP A 63 -1.37 -2.02 2.10
C TRP A 63 -1.70 -3.23 2.96
N THR A 64 -1.27 -3.17 4.22
CA THR A 64 -1.62 -4.13 5.26
C THR A 64 -1.85 -3.35 6.55
N SER A 65 -2.97 -3.61 7.22
CA SER A 65 -3.26 -3.04 8.54
C SER A 65 -2.26 -3.52 9.59
N ASP A 66 -2.04 -2.73 10.64
CA ASP A 66 -1.12 -3.04 11.75
C ASP A 66 -1.44 -4.35 12.48
N ASN A 67 -2.71 -4.75 12.51
CA ASN A 67 -3.15 -6.01 13.11
C ASN A 67 -3.02 -7.22 12.15
N GLY A 68 -2.53 -7.01 10.91
CA GLY A 68 -2.39 -8.03 9.88
C GLY A 68 -3.71 -8.62 9.37
N ARG A 69 -4.87 -8.09 9.78
CA ARG A 69 -6.19 -8.65 9.44
C ARG A 69 -6.73 -8.13 8.14
N HIS A 70 -6.35 -6.92 7.73
CA HIS A 70 -6.78 -6.32 6.49
C HIS A 70 -5.59 -6.16 5.55
N GLU A 71 -5.77 -6.60 4.33
CA GLU A 71 -4.74 -6.55 3.31
C GLU A 71 -5.38 -6.13 1.99
N ILE A 72 -4.76 -5.15 1.32
CA ILE A 72 -5.16 -4.67 0.00
C ILE A 72 -4.02 -4.97 -0.97
N GLY A 73 -4.36 -5.69 -2.03
CA GLY A 73 -3.47 -5.98 -3.16
C GLY A 73 -3.98 -5.39 -4.47
N LEU A 74 -3.04 -5.13 -5.38
CA LEU A 74 -3.27 -4.82 -6.77
C LEU A 74 -2.80 -5.97 -7.63
N ASN A 75 -3.58 -6.31 -8.65
CA ASN A 75 -3.28 -7.35 -9.61
C ASN A 75 -3.28 -6.72 -11.00
N GLY A 76 -2.29 -7.06 -11.82
CA GLY A 76 -2.15 -6.58 -13.18
C GLY A 76 -1.65 -7.67 -14.10
N GLY A 77 -2.03 -7.64 -15.37
CA GLY A 77 -1.47 -8.52 -16.37
C GLY A 77 -1.72 -8.04 -17.79
N TYR A 78 -0.82 -8.42 -18.68
CA TYR A 78 -0.84 -8.12 -20.10
C TYR A 78 -0.45 -9.36 -20.89
N ALA A 79 -1.18 -9.68 -21.94
CA ALA A 79 -0.88 -10.79 -22.84
C ALA A 79 -1.19 -10.42 -24.28
N GLN A 80 -0.33 -10.87 -25.19
CA GLN A 80 -0.49 -10.61 -26.62
C GLN A 80 0.13 -11.74 -27.44
N ARG A 81 -0.53 -12.09 -28.55
CA ARG A 81 0.00 -12.98 -29.57
C ARG A 81 0.32 -12.18 -30.83
N LEU A 82 1.56 -12.30 -31.28
CA LEU A 82 2.08 -11.68 -32.50
C LEU A 82 2.24 -12.73 -33.60
N GLY A 83 1.55 -12.56 -34.71
CA GLY A 83 1.55 -13.48 -35.85
C GLY A 83 0.64 -14.70 -35.69
N GLY A 84 0.67 -15.57 -36.70
CA GLY A 84 -0.20 -16.75 -36.87
C GLY A 84 -1.07 -16.65 -38.13
N PRO A 85 -1.82 -17.72 -38.49
CA PRO A 85 -2.59 -17.79 -39.73
C PRO A 85 -3.69 -16.72 -39.82
N TYR A 86 -4.12 -16.21 -38.66
CA TYR A 86 -5.18 -15.22 -38.50
C TYR A 86 -4.67 -13.84 -38.06
N GLY A 87 -3.35 -13.62 -38.13
CA GLY A 87 -2.72 -12.35 -37.71
C GLY A 87 -2.59 -12.20 -36.19
N ASN A 88 -2.30 -10.97 -35.75
CA ASN A 88 -2.10 -10.65 -34.33
C ASN A 88 -3.40 -10.84 -33.54
N SER A 89 -3.31 -11.40 -32.34
CA SER A 89 -4.45 -11.38 -31.42
C SER A 89 -4.64 -9.97 -30.87
N GLU A 90 -5.86 -9.66 -30.45
CA GLU A 90 -6.12 -8.48 -29.63
C GLU A 90 -5.31 -8.55 -28.32
N PRO A 91 -4.79 -7.41 -27.84
CA PRO A 91 -4.09 -7.34 -26.57
C PRO A 91 -5.07 -7.56 -25.42
N ASN A 92 -4.76 -8.53 -24.57
CA ASN A 92 -5.53 -8.82 -23.37
C ASN A 92 -4.84 -8.17 -22.16
N TRP A 93 -5.53 -7.27 -21.49
CA TRP A 93 -5.07 -6.66 -20.26
C TRP A 93 -6.07 -6.90 -19.14
N LYS A 94 -5.56 -7.17 -17.94
CA LYS A 94 -6.35 -7.37 -16.74
C LYS A 94 -5.81 -6.49 -15.63
N VAL A 95 -6.71 -5.80 -14.93
CA VAL A 95 -6.40 -5.05 -13.73
C VAL A 95 -7.45 -5.38 -12.69
N GLY A 96 -7.02 -5.56 -11.44
CA GLY A 96 -7.93 -5.88 -10.35
C GLY A 96 -7.35 -5.46 -9.01
N THR A 97 -8.23 -5.32 -8.03
CA THR A 97 -7.85 -5.14 -6.64
C THR A 97 -8.26 -6.38 -5.85
N THR A 98 -7.51 -6.72 -4.82
CA THR A 98 -7.82 -7.82 -3.92
C THR A 98 -7.93 -7.28 -2.52
N TYR A 99 -9.00 -7.65 -1.80
CA TYR A 99 -9.15 -7.36 -0.39
C TYR A 99 -9.18 -8.67 0.38
N THR A 100 -8.25 -8.84 1.31
CA THR A 100 -8.15 -10.05 2.13
C THR A 100 -8.41 -9.68 3.58
N TYR A 101 -9.38 -10.36 4.19
CA TYR A 101 -9.65 -10.29 5.63
C TYR A 101 -9.28 -11.58 6.32
N ARG A 102 -8.39 -11.51 7.32
CA ARG A 102 -7.99 -12.66 8.15
C ARG A 102 -8.75 -12.64 9.47
N PHE A 103 -9.56 -13.68 9.69
CA PHE A 103 -10.23 -13.90 10.96
C PHE A 103 -9.22 -14.42 12.01
N PRO A 104 -9.31 -13.97 13.26
CA PRO A 104 -8.58 -14.58 14.37
C PRO A 104 -9.14 -15.98 14.56
N ASN A 105 -8.26 -16.98 14.61
CA ASN A 105 -8.64 -18.30 15.12
C ASN A 105 -8.97 -18.11 16.61
N PHE A 106 -10.17 -18.51 17.01
CA PHE A 106 -10.61 -18.63 18.40
C PHE A 106 -10.15 -19.98 18.97
#